data_AF-Q875V6-F1
#
_entry.id   AF-Q875V6-F1
#
_cell.length_a   1.000
_cell.length_b   1.000
_cell.length_c   1.000
_cell.angle_alpha   90.00
_cell.angle_beta   90.00
_cell.angle_gamma   90.00
#
_symmetry.space_group_name_H-M   'P 1'
#
loop_
_entity.id
_entity.type
_entity.pdbx_description
1 polymer ?
#
loop_
_entity_poly.entity_id
_entity_poly.type
_entity_poly.pdbx_seq_one_letter_code
_entity_poly.pdbx_strand_id
1 'polypeptide(L)'
;MTTLSADATTDLLGNNKRPYSIDSIPGADSTMNSDLSLNKKPKLDDAKEDVEDDDQSLSVFARRAENKSKSENMIIPKIPSHPIILSKDPESGKYILPKINKEDSLNARMFLKYYGLKSFLDSFLPEELNSLYIYFLIKLLGFEIKDRDLLNVVYEFIDPDMHIDDNESLERIEYEDPLEKKQAVRLIKDLQKAINKVLCTRLRLSNFYTIEHFVDKLKTANRILVLTGAGVSTSLGIPDFRSSEGFYSKIKHLGLDDPQDVFNYDIFMQNPSVFYNISHMILPPDNIYSPLHSFIKMLQDKGKLLRNYTQNIDNLESYAGIKAENLVQCHGSFATASCITCHWKLPGEKIFENIRKMELPLCPYCYKKRREYFPNDNAKLDPTLAKNSGKFTGQALKSYGVLKPDITFFGEALPSKFHKTIREDILKCDLLICIGTSLKVAPVSEIVNMVPAHVPQVLINRDPVRHAEFDLNLLGFCDDVAALVAQKSGWDIPHKKWEILKTEVFDCIEKEKGTYNISQHEDTN
;
A
#
# COMPACT_ATOMS: atom_id res chain seq x y z
N MET A 1 -15.81 -6.68 59.77
CA MET A 1 -14.42 -7.19 59.67
C MET A 1 -14.10 -7.29 58.18
N THR A 2 -13.59 -6.21 57.58
CA THR A 2 -12.13 -5.92 57.35
C THR A 2 -11.55 -6.89 56.32
N THR A 3 -10.89 -6.53 55.21
CA THR A 3 -10.28 -5.26 54.74
C THR A 3 -9.78 -5.42 53.28
N LEU A 4 -9.50 -4.29 52.65
CA LEU A 4 -8.94 -3.98 51.32
C LEU A 4 -7.63 -4.68 50.87
N SER A 5 -7.43 -4.80 49.55
CA SER A 5 -6.26 -4.33 48.72
C SER A 5 -6.48 -4.72 47.24
N ALA A 6 -6.63 -3.82 46.26
CA ALA A 6 -5.65 -2.97 45.56
C ALA A 6 -4.72 -3.70 44.55
N ASP A 7 -4.85 -3.26 43.29
CA ASP A 7 -3.90 -3.16 42.15
C ASP A 7 -3.18 -4.40 41.55
N ALA A 8 -3.42 -4.61 40.24
CA ALA A 8 -2.42 -4.41 39.16
C ALA A 8 -2.89 -5.06 37.84
N THR A 9 -3.44 -4.25 36.94
CA THR A 9 -3.64 -4.59 35.52
C THR A 9 -2.44 -4.10 34.72
N THR A 10 -1.59 -5.02 34.28
CA THR A 10 -0.44 -4.75 33.41
C THR A 10 -0.72 -5.16 31.95
N ASP A 11 -0.66 -4.14 31.09
CA ASP A 11 -0.12 -4.12 29.72
C ASP A 11 -0.30 -5.34 28.80
N LEU A 12 -1.29 -5.21 27.89
CA LEU A 12 -1.37 -5.94 26.62
C LEU A 12 -1.39 -4.94 25.46
N LEU A 13 -0.22 -4.43 25.04
CA LEU A 13 -0.03 -3.80 23.71
C LEU A 13 1.46 -3.90 23.31
N GLY A 14 1.88 -5.09 22.89
CA GLY A 14 3.19 -5.30 22.25
C GLY A 14 3.18 -4.79 20.81
N ASN A 15 3.54 -3.52 20.60
CA ASN A 15 3.87 -2.95 19.30
C ASN A 15 5.39 -2.93 19.11
N ASN A 16 5.96 -3.99 18.51
CA ASN A 16 7.34 -3.97 18.02
C ASN A 16 7.38 -3.53 16.55
N LYS A 17 7.43 -2.21 16.31
CA LYS A 17 8.04 -1.64 15.11
C LYS A 17 9.36 -1.01 15.53
N ARG A 18 10.49 -1.70 15.29
CA ARG A 18 11.81 -1.07 15.37
C ARG A 18 12.17 -0.47 14.00
N PRO A 19 12.67 0.77 13.94
CA PRO A 19 13.23 1.34 12.73
C PRO A 19 14.60 0.72 12.43
N TYR A 20 14.89 0.49 11.15
CA TYR A 20 16.19 0.05 10.66
C TYR A 20 17.24 1.14 10.93
N SER A 21 18.20 0.84 11.82
CA SER A 21 19.46 1.56 11.95
C SER A 21 20.47 0.92 11.01
N ILE A 22 21.02 1.70 10.09
CA ILE A 22 22.18 1.30 9.28
C ILE A 22 23.39 1.60 10.15
N ASP A 23 24.03 0.56 10.68
CA ASP A 23 25.36 0.69 11.26
C ASP A 23 26.20 -0.57 10.99
N SER A 24 27.43 -0.28 10.53
CA SER A 24 28.70 -1.00 10.68
C SER A 24 28.86 -2.45 10.19
N ILE A 25 29.62 -2.56 9.09
CA ILE A 25 30.36 -3.77 8.65
C ILE A 25 31.67 -3.85 9.45
N PRO A 26 32.05 -5.00 10.04
CA PRO A 26 33.38 -5.17 10.64
C PRO A 26 34.38 -5.83 9.69
N GLY A 27 35.52 -5.17 9.52
CA GLY A 27 36.87 -5.75 9.66
C GLY A 27 37.37 -6.72 8.58
N ALA A 28 38.15 -6.19 7.63
CA ALA A 28 39.26 -6.90 7.00
C ALA A 28 40.54 -6.14 7.35
N ASP A 29 41.46 -6.81 8.04
CA ASP A 29 42.67 -6.22 8.60
C ASP A 29 43.85 -6.25 7.61
N SER A 30 44.51 -5.09 7.54
CA SER A 30 45.93 -4.80 7.33
C SER A 30 46.74 -5.49 6.21
N THR A 31 47.33 -4.67 5.32
CA THR A 31 48.80 -4.44 5.32
C THR A 31 49.25 -3.27 4.41
N MET A 32 50.06 -2.39 5.02
CA MET A 32 51.17 -1.56 4.49
C MET A 32 50.94 -0.23 3.73
N ASN A 33 51.34 0.87 4.42
CA ASN A 33 52.29 1.97 4.05
C ASN A 33 52.25 2.56 2.62
N SER A 34 52.40 3.86 2.35
CA SER A 34 52.93 5.04 3.08
C SER A 34 52.62 6.32 2.27
N ASP A 35 52.74 7.47 2.95
CA ASP A 35 53.05 8.82 2.43
C ASP A 35 52.05 9.57 1.51
N LEU A 36 51.48 10.67 2.03
CA LEU A 36 51.85 12.04 1.62
C LEU A 36 50.96 13.11 2.29
N SER A 37 51.64 14.05 2.92
CA SER A 37 51.19 15.29 3.55
C SER A 37 50.54 16.29 2.59
N LEU A 38 49.61 17.14 3.09
CA LEU A 38 49.72 18.62 3.14
C LEU A 38 48.38 19.33 3.45
N ASN A 39 48.34 20.01 4.61
CA ASN A 39 48.02 21.44 4.80
C ASN A 39 46.78 22.09 4.15
N LYS A 40 45.78 22.47 4.97
CA LYS A 40 45.47 23.86 5.43
C LYS A 40 44.00 24.03 5.85
N LYS A 41 43.78 24.52 7.08
CA LYS A 41 42.56 25.23 7.54
C LYS A 41 42.78 26.75 7.39
N PRO A 42 41.71 27.52 7.19
CA PRO A 42 41.43 28.68 8.05
C PRO A 42 39.96 28.67 8.52
N LYS A 43 39.66 28.74 9.83
CA LYS A 43 39.46 29.90 10.72
C LYS A 43 38.25 30.79 10.37
N LEU A 44 37.31 30.80 11.34
CA LEU A 44 36.22 31.76 11.57
C LEU A 44 36.77 33.18 11.73
N ASP A 45 35.98 34.16 11.30
CA ASP A 45 35.94 35.51 11.89
C ASP A 45 34.47 35.94 12.05
N ASP A 46 34.17 36.49 13.23
CA ASP A 46 32.91 37.08 13.65
C ASP A 46 32.70 38.48 13.03
N ALA A 47 31.45 38.82 12.68
CA ALA A 47 30.99 40.21 12.66
C ALA A 47 29.47 40.27 12.88
N LYS A 48 29.10 41.12 13.85
CA LYS A 48 27.74 41.54 14.24
C LYS A 48 27.12 42.45 13.18
N GLU A 49 25.78 42.45 13.11
CA GLU A 49 24.86 43.49 12.64
C GLU A 49 23.48 42.78 12.50
N ASP A 50 22.30 43.36 12.66
CA ASP A 50 21.75 44.49 13.41
C ASP A 50 20.23 44.22 13.38
N VAL A 51 19.50 44.67 14.40
CA VAL A 51 18.04 44.53 14.48
C VAL A 51 17.42 45.70 13.74
N GLU A 52 16.81 45.45 12.58
CA GLU A 52 15.81 46.35 11.99
C GLU A 52 14.57 45.54 11.59
N ASP A 53 13.42 46.01 12.07
CA ASP A 53 12.08 45.62 11.69
C ASP A 53 11.86 45.83 10.19
N ASP A 54 11.32 44.85 9.47
CA ASP A 54 10.57 45.15 8.25
C ASP A 54 9.52 44.08 7.88
N ASP A 55 8.30 44.58 7.74
CA ASP A 55 7.02 43.92 7.49
C ASP A 55 6.89 43.45 6.02
N GLN A 56 7.59 42.37 5.64
CA GLN A 56 7.57 41.82 4.27
C GLN A 56 7.45 40.29 4.15
N SER A 57 6.86 39.61 5.13
CA SER A 57 6.79 38.14 5.12
C SER A 57 5.80 37.56 4.08
N LEU A 58 4.77 38.31 3.65
CA LEU A 58 3.74 37.80 2.70
C LEU A 58 4.19 37.78 1.22
N SER A 59 5.13 38.63 0.81
CA SER A 59 5.52 38.77 -0.60
C SER A 59 6.56 37.75 -1.08
N VAL A 60 7.35 37.20 -0.15
CA VAL A 60 8.41 36.23 -0.45
C VAL A 60 7.84 34.83 -0.69
N PHE A 61 6.72 34.48 -0.04
CA PHE A 61 6.03 33.20 -0.27
C PHE A 61 5.34 33.14 -1.64
N ALA A 62 4.82 34.26 -2.14
CA ALA A 62 4.25 34.34 -3.48
C ALA A 62 5.30 34.13 -4.59
N ARG A 63 6.52 34.68 -4.42
CA ARG A 63 7.59 34.56 -5.43
C ARG A 63 8.26 33.19 -5.47
N ARG A 64 8.20 32.40 -4.39
CA ARG A 64 8.74 31.03 -4.37
C ARG A 64 7.82 30.01 -5.07
N ALA A 65 6.58 30.39 -5.37
CA ALA A 65 5.62 29.58 -6.11
C ALA A 65 5.84 29.61 -7.64
N GLU A 66 6.62 30.56 -8.17
CA GLU A 66 6.76 30.75 -9.63
C GLU A 66 7.83 29.87 -10.28
N ASN A 67 8.66 29.15 -9.52
CA ASN A 67 9.78 28.35 -10.05
C ASN A 67 9.75 26.86 -9.65
N LYS A 68 8.60 26.20 -9.82
CA LYS A 68 8.53 24.74 -9.99
C LYS A 68 7.78 24.44 -11.28
N SER A 69 8.42 23.66 -12.15
CA SER A 69 7.88 23.19 -13.43
C SER A 69 6.40 22.80 -13.33
N LYS A 70 5.57 23.48 -14.12
CA LYS A 70 4.13 23.25 -14.28
C LYS A 70 3.84 21.77 -14.55
N SER A 71 3.35 21.05 -13.54
CA SER A 71 2.39 19.97 -13.76
C SER A 71 1.01 20.60 -13.64
N GLU A 72 0.33 20.84 -14.76
CA GLU A 72 -0.89 21.65 -14.89
C GLU A 72 -2.13 21.13 -14.14
N ASN A 73 -2.03 20.10 -13.30
CA ASN A 73 -3.19 19.45 -12.66
C ASN A 73 -3.14 19.37 -11.13
N MET A 74 -2.18 20.03 -10.45
CA MET A 74 -2.18 20.03 -8.99
C MET A 74 -3.10 21.14 -8.48
N ILE A 75 -4.27 20.77 -7.97
CA ILE A 75 -5.23 21.71 -7.41
C ILE A 75 -4.59 22.36 -6.17
N ILE A 76 -4.30 23.65 -6.28
CA ILE A 76 -3.73 24.44 -5.20
C ILE A 76 -4.86 24.68 -4.18
N PRO A 77 -4.68 24.31 -2.90
CA PRO A 77 -5.68 24.58 -1.88
C PRO A 77 -5.86 26.09 -1.69
N LYS A 78 -7.10 26.51 -1.48
CA LYS A 78 -7.43 27.90 -1.14
C LYS A 78 -6.84 28.22 0.22
N ILE A 79 -6.13 29.34 0.30
CA ILE A 79 -5.61 29.87 1.56
C ILE A 79 -6.82 30.41 2.35
N PRO A 80 -6.99 30.04 3.64
CA PRO A 80 -8.06 30.60 4.45
C PRO A 80 -7.88 32.13 4.55
N SER A 81 -8.96 32.89 4.35
CA SER A 81 -8.91 34.36 4.38
C SER A 81 -8.58 34.90 5.78
N HIS A 82 -9.01 34.19 6.81
CA HIS A 82 -8.76 34.51 8.22
C HIS A 82 -8.58 33.19 8.99
N PRO A 83 -7.87 33.20 10.14
CA PRO A 83 -7.84 32.08 11.07
C PRO A 83 -9.25 31.69 11.52
N ILE A 84 -9.39 30.46 12.04
CA ILE A 84 -10.63 30.02 12.69
C ILE A 84 -10.91 30.96 13.86
N ILE A 85 -12.15 31.44 13.95
CA ILE A 85 -12.61 32.25 15.07
C ILE A 85 -13.71 31.47 15.77
N LEU A 86 -13.52 31.20 17.06
CA LEU A 86 -14.57 30.70 17.93
C LEU A 86 -15.22 31.90 18.62
N SER A 87 -16.52 31.82 18.80
CA SER A 87 -17.31 32.89 19.41
C SER A 87 -18.14 32.34 20.57
N LYS A 88 -18.74 33.21 21.39
CA LYS A 88 -19.57 32.82 22.52
C LYS A 88 -20.99 33.30 22.28
N ASP A 89 -21.95 32.42 22.56
CA ASP A 89 -23.34 32.82 22.67
C ASP A 89 -23.52 33.71 23.92
N PRO A 90 -24.05 34.95 23.78
CA PRO A 90 -24.29 35.83 24.92
C PRO A 90 -25.32 35.29 25.92
N GLU A 91 -26.27 34.45 25.47
CA GLU A 91 -27.33 33.94 26.33
C GLU A 91 -26.90 32.69 27.13
N SER A 92 -26.36 31.68 26.45
CA SER A 92 -25.94 30.43 27.10
C SER A 92 -24.52 30.45 27.64
N GLY A 93 -23.68 31.38 27.17
CA GLY A 93 -22.25 31.40 27.48
C GLY A 93 -21.47 30.24 26.86
N LYS A 94 -22.05 29.46 25.93
CA LYS A 94 -21.37 28.39 25.21
C LYS A 94 -20.60 28.91 24.01
N TYR A 95 -19.53 28.21 23.64
CA TYR A 95 -18.78 28.47 22.42
C TYR A 95 -19.55 27.99 21.19
N ILE A 96 -19.56 28.80 20.14
CA ILE A 96 -20.13 28.49 18.84
C ILE A 96 -18.98 28.21 17.87
N LEU A 97 -19.02 27.04 17.24
CA LEU A 97 -18.05 26.60 16.24
C LEU A 97 -18.50 26.99 14.82
N PRO A 98 -17.58 27.39 13.93
CA PRO A 98 -17.91 27.58 12.52
C PRO A 98 -18.52 26.34 11.88
N LYS A 99 -19.47 26.53 10.97
CA LYS A 99 -20.03 25.42 10.21
C LYS A 99 -18.98 24.85 9.25
N ILE A 100 -18.79 23.53 9.29
CA ILE A 100 -17.85 22.83 8.40
C ILE A 100 -18.64 22.12 7.32
N ASN A 101 -18.45 22.49 6.06
CA ASN A 101 -18.96 21.74 4.92
C ASN A 101 -17.90 20.76 4.37
N LYS A 102 -18.30 19.89 3.44
CA LYS A 102 -17.39 18.89 2.84
C LYS A 102 -16.23 19.51 2.06
N GLU A 103 -16.44 20.67 1.45
CA GLU A 103 -15.43 21.41 0.68
C GLU A 103 -14.37 22.00 1.62
N ASP A 104 -14.77 22.53 2.78
CA ASP A 104 -13.85 23.06 3.79
C ASP A 104 -12.91 21.96 4.30
N SER A 105 -13.48 20.78 4.62
CA SER A 105 -12.68 19.63 5.04
C SER A 105 -11.72 19.15 3.96
N LEU A 106 -12.17 19.12 2.70
CA LEU A 106 -11.31 18.74 1.58
C LEU A 106 -10.18 19.75 1.40
N ASN A 107 -10.50 21.05 1.40
CA ASN A 107 -9.51 22.13 1.29
C ASN A 107 -8.49 22.09 2.43
N ALA A 108 -8.93 21.88 3.68
CA ALA A 108 -8.05 21.74 4.84
C ALA A 108 -7.07 20.56 4.70
N ARG A 109 -7.56 19.39 4.25
CA ARG A 109 -6.72 18.21 3.98
C ARG A 109 -5.71 18.48 2.86
N MET A 110 -6.14 19.17 1.81
CA MET A 110 -5.27 19.57 0.72
C MET A 110 -4.19 20.56 1.18
N PHE A 111 -4.57 21.57 1.97
CA PHE A 111 -3.66 22.56 2.54
C PHE A 111 -2.59 21.88 3.40
N LEU A 112 -3.00 20.98 4.30
CA LEU A 112 -2.09 20.22 5.14
C LEU A 112 -1.07 19.40 4.33
N LYS A 113 -1.50 18.80 3.22
CA LYS A 113 -0.60 18.05 2.32
C LYS A 113 0.31 18.95 1.48
N TYR A 114 -0.19 20.10 1.04
CA TYR A 114 0.52 20.97 0.12
C TYR A 114 1.56 21.84 0.83
N TYR A 115 1.16 22.52 1.91
CA TYR A 115 2.01 23.45 2.65
C TYR A 115 2.67 22.82 3.88
N GLY A 116 2.17 21.66 4.34
CA GLY A 116 2.69 20.95 5.49
C GLY A 116 2.07 21.39 6.82
N LEU A 117 2.44 20.67 7.88
CA LEU A 117 1.83 20.82 9.21
C LEU A 117 2.01 22.22 9.81
N LYS A 118 3.22 22.78 9.73
CA LYS A 118 3.51 24.10 10.32
C LYS A 118 2.61 25.18 9.73
N SER A 119 2.65 25.34 8.41
CA SER A 119 1.82 26.32 7.71
C SER A 119 0.33 26.08 7.90
N PHE A 120 -0.11 24.81 8.01
CA PHE A 120 -1.49 24.50 8.33
C PHE A 120 -1.90 25.03 9.71
N LEU A 121 -1.10 24.79 10.75
CA LEU A 121 -1.39 25.32 12.09
C LEU A 121 -1.35 26.85 12.10
N ASP A 122 -0.30 27.45 11.53
CA ASP A 122 -0.11 28.91 11.50
C ASP A 122 -1.23 29.65 10.73
N SER A 123 -1.81 29.03 9.70
CA SER A 123 -2.86 29.67 8.88
C SER A 123 -4.27 29.46 9.41
N PHE A 124 -4.53 28.33 10.08
CA PHE A 124 -5.87 27.98 10.55
C PHE A 124 -6.10 28.38 12.01
N LEU A 125 -5.06 28.46 12.84
CA LEU A 125 -5.20 28.84 14.24
C LEU A 125 -4.92 30.34 14.45
N PRO A 126 -5.65 31.01 15.35
CA PRO A 126 -5.29 32.35 15.80
C PRO A 126 -4.01 32.33 16.64
N GLU A 127 -3.35 33.48 16.81
CA GLU A 127 -2.16 33.65 17.68
C GLU A 127 -2.43 33.21 19.12
N GLU A 128 -3.67 33.41 19.53
CA GLU A 128 -4.16 33.27 20.87
C GLU A 128 -5.31 32.26 20.85
N LEU A 129 -5.14 31.10 21.49
CA LEU A 129 -6.01 29.94 21.32
C LEU A 129 -6.34 29.25 22.66
N ASN A 130 -7.45 28.50 22.66
CA ASN A 130 -7.85 27.61 23.75
C ASN A 130 -7.97 26.15 23.27
N SER A 131 -8.27 25.21 24.16
CA SER A 131 -8.32 23.77 23.80
C SER A 131 -9.45 23.37 22.83
N LEU A 132 -10.50 24.20 22.66
CA LEU A 132 -11.62 23.88 21.75
C LEU A 132 -11.22 23.99 20.27
N TYR A 133 -10.20 24.80 19.95
CA TYR A 133 -9.62 24.84 18.60
C TYR A 133 -9.06 23.47 18.19
N ILE A 134 -8.56 22.68 19.14
CA ILE A 134 -8.03 21.34 18.89
C ILE A 134 -9.18 20.40 18.49
N TYR A 135 -10.32 20.48 19.19
CA TYR A 135 -11.54 19.77 18.82
C TYR A 135 -12.03 20.17 17.43
N PHE A 136 -12.08 21.48 17.16
CA PHE A 136 -12.51 22.00 15.87
C PHE A 136 -11.61 21.52 14.74
N LEU A 137 -10.28 21.53 14.89
CA LEU A 137 -9.36 21.05 13.85
C LEU A 137 -9.58 19.56 13.52
N ILE A 138 -9.91 18.73 14.52
CA ILE A 138 -10.26 17.31 14.29
C ILE A 138 -11.50 17.22 13.40
N LYS A 139 -12.55 18.00 13.71
CA LYS A 139 -13.78 18.08 12.92
C LYS A 139 -13.53 18.67 11.53
N LEU A 140 -12.71 19.71 11.41
CA LEU A 140 -12.35 20.35 10.15
C LEU A 140 -11.63 19.36 9.23
N LEU A 141 -10.72 18.55 9.77
CA LEU A 141 -10.09 17.47 9.01
C LEU A 141 -11.06 16.31 8.68
N GLY A 142 -12.33 16.40 9.07
CA GLY A 142 -13.39 15.43 8.79
C GLY A 142 -13.28 14.15 9.63
N PHE A 143 -12.82 14.27 10.87
CA PHE A 143 -12.76 13.16 11.83
C PHE A 143 -13.74 13.37 12.98
N GLU A 144 -14.21 12.25 13.53
CA GLU A 144 -15.09 12.23 14.69
C GLU A 144 -14.39 11.62 15.89
N ILE A 145 -14.58 12.23 17.06
CA ILE A 145 -14.14 11.67 18.34
C ILE A 145 -15.19 10.64 18.77
N LYS A 146 -14.74 9.45 19.16
CA LYS A 146 -15.62 8.34 19.60
C LYS A 146 -15.73 8.22 21.12
N ASP A 147 -14.85 8.91 21.84
CA ASP A 147 -14.79 8.91 23.30
C ASP A 147 -15.98 9.70 23.85
N ARG A 148 -16.99 8.99 24.37
CA ARG A 148 -18.26 9.60 24.80
C ARG A 148 -18.08 10.51 26.01
N ASP A 149 -17.20 10.15 26.94
CA ASP A 149 -16.96 10.95 28.14
C ASP A 149 -16.30 12.27 27.77
N LEU A 150 -15.30 12.22 26.88
CA LEU A 150 -14.66 13.42 26.35
C LEU A 150 -15.65 14.29 25.58
N LEU A 151 -16.51 13.69 24.74
CA LEU A 151 -17.53 14.43 24.00
C LEU A 151 -18.53 15.13 24.93
N ASN A 152 -18.99 14.44 25.98
CA ASN A 152 -19.94 15.01 26.93
C ASN A 152 -19.35 16.27 27.58
N VAL A 153 -18.09 16.23 28.00
CA VAL A 153 -17.42 17.41 28.57
C VAL A 153 -17.30 18.52 27.53
N VAL A 154 -16.90 18.21 26.29
CA VAL A 154 -16.82 19.22 25.21
C VAL A 154 -18.19 19.88 24.96
N TYR A 155 -19.29 19.12 25.05
CA TYR A 155 -20.66 19.62 24.86
C TYR A 155 -21.24 20.39 26.06
N GLU A 156 -20.56 20.39 27.21
CA GLU A 156 -20.87 21.34 28.29
C GLU A 156 -20.48 22.76 27.86
N PHE A 157 -19.41 22.91 27.08
CA PHE A 157 -18.88 24.20 26.65
C PHE A 157 -19.29 24.61 25.23
N ILE A 158 -19.74 23.69 24.40
CA ILE A 158 -20.16 23.93 23.01
C ILE A 158 -21.59 23.44 22.82
N ASP A 159 -22.39 24.17 22.04
CA ASP A 159 -23.63 23.63 21.49
C ASP A 159 -23.37 23.11 20.06
N PRO A 160 -23.45 21.78 19.81
CA PRO A 160 -23.17 21.21 18.49
C PRO A 160 -24.24 21.54 17.43
N ASP A 161 -25.45 21.97 17.85
CA ASP A 161 -26.58 22.26 16.97
C ASP A 161 -26.72 23.77 16.68
N MET A 162 -26.00 24.64 17.40
CA MET A 162 -25.94 26.08 17.12
C MET A 162 -24.87 26.42 16.08
N HIS A 163 -25.26 27.19 15.06
CA HIS A 163 -24.36 27.80 14.08
C HIS A 163 -24.73 29.27 13.89
N ILE A 164 -23.73 30.14 13.78
CA ILE A 164 -23.93 31.57 13.50
C ILE A 164 -24.27 31.75 12.02
N ASP A 165 -25.32 32.54 11.74
CA ASP A 165 -25.54 33.16 10.43
C ASP A 165 -24.56 34.34 10.28
N ASP A 166 -24.02 34.55 9.07
CA ASP A 166 -22.88 35.43 8.74
C ASP A 166 -22.99 36.94 9.12
N ASN A 167 -23.99 37.36 9.92
CA ASN A 167 -24.35 38.76 10.18
C ASN A 167 -24.36 39.23 11.65
N GLU A 168 -23.89 38.46 12.63
CA GLU A 168 -23.82 38.94 14.03
C GLU A 168 -22.41 39.35 14.47
N SER A 169 -22.33 40.55 15.07
CA SER A 169 -21.12 41.12 15.67
C SER A 169 -20.84 40.45 17.01
N LEU A 170 -19.73 39.73 17.08
CA LEU A 170 -19.36 38.88 18.23
C LEU A 170 -18.27 39.56 19.08
N GLU A 171 -18.46 39.58 20.39
CA GLU A 171 -17.48 40.08 21.36
C GLU A 171 -16.31 39.10 21.50
N ARG A 172 -15.06 39.62 21.53
CA ARG A 172 -13.85 38.83 21.80
C ARG A 172 -13.80 38.40 23.27
N ILE A 173 -13.51 37.12 23.50
CA ILE A 173 -13.60 36.43 24.82
C ILE A 173 -12.25 36.44 25.56
N GLU A 174 -12.30 36.46 26.89
CA GLU A 174 -11.18 36.27 27.84
C GLU A 174 -10.51 34.87 27.79
N TYR A 175 -9.21 34.84 28.08
CA TYR A 175 -8.28 33.70 27.93
C TYR A 175 -8.31 32.64 29.05
N GLU A 176 -9.46 32.04 29.33
CA GLU A 176 -9.51 30.82 30.15
C GLU A 176 -9.68 29.57 29.28
N ASP A 177 -8.84 28.56 29.51
CA ASP A 177 -8.91 27.28 28.82
C ASP A 177 -10.09 26.46 29.38
N PRO A 178 -11.14 26.16 28.59
CA PRO A 178 -12.34 25.52 29.10
C PRO A 178 -12.15 24.04 29.48
N LEU A 179 -11.12 23.37 28.94
CA LEU A 179 -10.90 21.95 29.21
C LEU A 179 -9.76 21.72 30.19
N GLU A 180 -9.90 20.68 31.01
CA GLU A 180 -8.82 20.25 31.89
C GLU A 180 -7.63 19.70 31.09
N LYS A 181 -6.43 19.79 31.67
CA LYS A 181 -5.18 19.30 31.06
C LYS A 181 -5.29 17.86 30.52
N LYS A 182 -5.99 16.98 31.23
CA LYS A 182 -6.17 15.57 30.82
C LYS A 182 -6.95 15.45 29.51
N GLN A 183 -8.01 16.25 29.35
CA GLN A 183 -8.86 16.27 28.16
C GLN A 183 -8.14 16.96 26.99
N ALA A 184 -7.45 18.08 27.25
CA ALA A 184 -6.63 18.76 26.25
C ALA A 184 -5.53 17.84 25.68
N VAL A 185 -4.78 17.14 26.52
CA VAL A 185 -3.76 16.17 26.07
C VAL A 185 -4.38 15.03 25.25
N ARG A 186 -5.59 14.59 25.59
CA ARG A 186 -6.32 13.57 24.84
C ARG A 186 -6.69 14.07 23.43
N LEU A 187 -7.21 15.30 23.32
CA LEU A 187 -7.52 15.95 22.04
C LEU A 187 -6.26 16.13 21.18
N ILE A 188 -5.14 16.56 21.77
CA ILE A 188 -3.86 16.70 21.06
C ILE A 188 -3.44 15.37 20.42
N LYS A 189 -3.52 14.26 21.17
CA LYS A 189 -3.19 12.93 20.65
C LYS A 189 -4.10 12.51 19.50
N ASP A 190 -5.38 12.82 19.56
CA ASP A 190 -6.33 12.46 18.50
C ASP A 190 -6.18 13.38 17.27
N LEU A 191 -5.87 14.66 17.45
CA LEU A 191 -5.49 15.57 16.36
C LEU A 191 -4.20 15.10 15.66
N GLN A 192 -3.17 14.68 16.41
CA GLN A 192 -1.95 14.11 15.84
C GLN A 192 -2.24 12.86 15.00
N LYS A 193 -3.15 11.98 15.46
CA LYS A 193 -3.59 10.81 14.66
C LYS A 193 -4.33 11.24 13.41
N ALA A 194 -5.23 12.21 13.49
CA ALA A 194 -5.97 12.75 12.35
C ALA A 194 -5.02 13.33 11.29
N ILE A 195 -4.09 14.19 11.70
CA ILE A 195 -3.04 14.79 10.85
C ILE A 195 -2.21 13.70 10.16
N ASN A 196 -1.68 12.73 10.94
CA ASN A 196 -0.88 11.64 10.38
C ASN A 196 -1.70 10.79 9.40
N LYS A 197 -2.97 10.53 9.71
CA LYS A 197 -3.87 9.79 8.81
C LYS A 197 -4.06 10.55 7.51
N VAL A 198 -4.28 11.87 7.54
CA VAL A 198 -4.42 12.70 6.33
C VAL A 198 -3.13 12.69 5.52
N LEU A 199 -1.98 12.97 6.15
CA LEU A 199 -0.69 13.02 5.46
C LEU A 199 -0.37 11.71 4.73
N CYS A 200 -0.64 10.57 5.36
CA CYS A 200 -0.40 9.23 4.80
C CYS A 200 -1.49 8.72 3.85
N THR A 201 -2.68 9.34 3.82
CA THR A 201 -3.78 8.88 2.95
C THR A 201 -3.77 9.66 1.65
N ARG A 202 -3.90 8.99 0.50
CA ARG A 202 -4.00 9.66 -0.80
C ARG A 202 -5.31 10.45 -0.90
N LEU A 203 -5.28 11.62 -1.55
CA LEU A 203 -6.49 12.34 -1.93
C LEU A 203 -6.85 11.97 -3.38
N ARG A 204 -8.12 11.64 -3.61
CA ARG A 204 -8.63 11.33 -4.96
C ARG A 204 -8.63 12.59 -5.82
N LEU A 205 -8.35 12.44 -7.11
CA LEU A 205 -8.36 13.52 -8.09
C LEU A 205 -9.81 13.91 -8.41
N SER A 206 -10.16 15.18 -8.21
CA SER A 206 -11.54 15.65 -8.40
C SER A 206 -11.99 15.64 -9.86
N ASN A 207 -11.03 15.68 -10.80
CA ASN A 207 -11.19 15.68 -12.25
C ASN A 207 -11.03 14.29 -12.90
N PHE A 208 -10.92 13.22 -12.10
CA PHE A 208 -10.81 11.86 -12.62
C PHE A 208 -11.71 10.92 -11.82
N TYR A 209 -12.89 10.60 -12.35
CA TYR A 209 -13.88 9.79 -11.63
C TYR A 209 -14.90 9.06 -12.53
N THR A 210 -14.70 9.03 -13.85
CA THR A 210 -15.64 8.36 -14.79
C THR A 210 -14.89 7.39 -15.68
N ILE A 211 -15.62 6.46 -16.30
CA ILE A 211 -15.06 5.52 -17.27
C ILE A 211 -14.46 6.28 -18.47
N GLU A 212 -15.12 7.36 -18.90
CA GLU A 212 -14.68 8.21 -20.01
C GLU A 212 -13.34 8.91 -19.67
N HIS A 213 -13.18 9.45 -18.46
CA HIS A 213 -11.88 10.00 -18.02
C HIS A 213 -10.76 8.95 -18.11
N PHE A 214 -11.05 7.69 -17.76
CA PHE A 214 -10.08 6.61 -17.87
C PHE A 214 -9.75 6.24 -19.32
N VAL A 215 -10.76 6.14 -20.19
CA VAL A 215 -10.57 5.85 -21.63
C VAL A 215 -9.75 6.95 -22.30
N ASP A 216 -10.03 8.22 -22.02
CA ASP A 216 -9.27 9.34 -22.56
C ASP A 216 -7.84 9.38 -22.04
N LYS A 217 -7.66 9.05 -20.75
CA LYS A 217 -6.33 8.91 -20.16
C LYS A 217 -5.55 7.73 -20.74
N LEU A 218 -6.18 6.60 -21.05
CA LEU A 218 -5.53 5.46 -21.73
C LEU A 218 -4.99 5.87 -23.11
N LYS A 219 -5.76 6.66 -23.87
CA LYS A 219 -5.35 7.14 -25.19
C LYS A 219 -4.13 8.07 -25.10
N THR A 220 -4.05 8.92 -24.07
CA THR A 220 -2.99 9.94 -23.92
C THR A 220 -1.78 9.48 -23.09
N ALA A 221 -1.93 8.51 -22.19
CA ALA A 221 -0.86 8.00 -21.35
C ALA A 221 0.22 7.26 -22.16
N ASN A 222 1.48 7.43 -21.76
CA ASN A 222 2.65 6.81 -22.38
C ASN A 222 3.47 5.98 -21.39
N ARG A 223 3.19 6.08 -20.09
CA ARG A 223 3.96 5.45 -19.02
C ARG A 223 3.04 4.78 -18.00
N ILE A 224 2.26 3.82 -18.49
CA ILE A 224 1.26 3.10 -17.70
C ILE A 224 1.96 2.04 -16.84
N LEU A 225 1.74 2.09 -15.52
CA LEU A 225 2.14 1.05 -14.58
C LEU A 225 0.93 0.16 -14.28
N VAL A 226 1.05 -1.13 -14.54
CA VAL A 226 -0.01 -2.11 -14.27
C VAL A 226 0.42 -3.02 -13.12
N LEU A 227 -0.36 -3.08 -12.06
CA LEU A 227 -0.13 -3.97 -10.93
C LEU A 227 -1.18 -5.10 -10.95
N THR A 228 -0.75 -6.34 -11.14
CA THR A 228 -1.63 -7.51 -11.24
C THR A 228 -1.51 -8.43 -10.03
N GLY A 229 -2.62 -9.01 -9.61
CA GLY A 229 -2.66 -10.11 -8.65
C GLY A 229 -3.44 -11.32 -9.16
N ALA A 230 -3.70 -12.29 -8.28
CA ALA A 230 -4.21 -13.61 -8.67
C ALA A 230 -5.58 -13.57 -9.39
N GLY A 231 -6.37 -12.51 -9.19
CA GLY A 231 -7.68 -12.35 -9.83
C GLY A 231 -7.64 -12.44 -11.36
N VAL A 232 -6.52 -12.03 -11.98
CA VAL A 232 -6.33 -12.03 -13.45
C VAL A 232 -6.25 -13.44 -14.05
N SER A 233 -5.96 -14.44 -13.23
CA SER A 233 -5.81 -15.85 -13.63
C SER A 233 -7.02 -16.70 -13.28
N THR A 234 -8.01 -16.15 -12.56
CA THR A 234 -9.18 -16.92 -12.08
C THR A 234 -10.07 -17.44 -13.20
N SER A 235 -10.19 -16.71 -14.32
CA SER A 235 -10.95 -17.16 -15.50
C SER A 235 -10.30 -18.34 -16.25
N LEU A 236 -9.08 -18.71 -15.87
CA LEU A 236 -8.34 -19.88 -16.38
C LEU A 236 -8.48 -21.09 -15.46
N GLY A 237 -9.24 -20.99 -14.38
CA GLY A 237 -9.40 -22.05 -13.37
C GLY A 237 -8.31 -22.07 -12.30
N ILE A 238 -7.36 -21.11 -12.32
CA ILE A 238 -6.36 -20.96 -11.25
C ILE A 238 -7.03 -20.21 -10.10
N PRO A 239 -7.23 -20.84 -8.92
CA PRO A 239 -7.89 -20.17 -7.81
C PRO A 239 -7.03 -19.01 -7.31
N ASP A 240 -7.68 -17.93 -6.85
CA ASP A 240 -6.98 -16.91 -6.08
C ASP A 240 -6.55 -17.45 -4.71
N PHE A 241 -5.85 -16.65 -3.90
CA PHE A 241 -5.41 -17.11 -2.59
C PHE A 241 -6.51 -17.04 -1.52
N ARG A 242 -7.34 -15.99 -1.54
CA ARG A 242 -8.10 -15.52 -0.36
C ARG A 242 -9.62 -15.59 -0.50
N SER A 243 -10.18 -15.85 -1.69
CA SER A 243 -11.63 -15.99 -1.83
C SER A 243 -12.17 -17.22 -1.08
N SER A 244 -13.49 -17.32 -0.97
CA SER A 244 -14.16 -18.48 -0.36
C SER A 244 -13.74 -19.81 -1.00
N GLU A 245 -13.54 -19.81 -2.32
CA GLU A 245 -13.08 -20.96 -3.12
C GLU A 245 -11.57 -20.91 -3.43
N GLY A 246 -10.84 -20.01 -2.76
CA GLY A 246 -9.41 -19.77 -2.97
C GLY A 246 -8.51 -20.86 -2.41
N PHE A 247 -7.22 -20.75 -2.68
CA PHE A 247 -6.19 -21.70 -2.25
C PHE A 247 -6.20 -21.96 -0.73
N TYR A 248 -6.33 -20.90 0.08
CA TYR A 248 -6.30 -21.06 1.54
C TYR A 248 -7.51 -21.80 2.12
N SER A 249 -8.68 -21.77 1.48
CA SER A 249 -9.83 -22.56 1.95
C SER A 249 -9.63 -24.04 1.66
N LYS A 250 -9.00 -24.38 0.52
CA LYS A 250 -8.71 -25.76 0.10
C LYS A 250 -7.72 -26.46 1.01
N ILE A 251 -6.78 -25.75 1.62
CA ILE A 251 -5.73 -26.35 2.47
C ILE A 251 -6.06 -26.37 3.96
N LYS A 252 -7.23 -25.86 4.39
CA LYS A 252 -7.62 -25.85 5.82
C LYS A 252 -7.61 -27.24 6.46
N HIS A 253 -7.92 -28.27 5.68
CA HIS A 253 -7.93 -29.67 6.15
C HIS A 253 -6.56 -30.17 6.63
N LEU A 254 -5.46 -29.48 6.26
CA LEU A 254 -4.11 -29.80 6.75
C LEU A 254 -3.90 -29.45 8.22
N GLY A 255 -4.83 -28.71 8.84
CA GLY A 255 -4.80 -28.40 10.27
C GLY A 255 -3.72 -27.42 10.67
N LEU A 256 -3.39 -26.47 9.79
CA LEU A 256 -2.54 -25.31 10.09
C LEU A 256 -3.37 -24.22 10.77
N ASP A 257 -2.82 -23.56 11.79
CA ASP A 257 -3.48 -22.47 12.49
C ASP A 257 -3.64 -21.22 11.58
N ASP A 258 -2.58 -20.86 10.85
CA ASP A 258 -2.64 -19.89 9.75
C ASP A 258 -2.31 -20.60 8.41
N PRO A 259 -3.23 -20.64 7.43
CA PRO A 259 -2.95 -21.25 6.13
C PRO A 259 -1.84 -20.54 5.34
N GLN A 260 -1.45 -19.30 5.70
CA GLN A 260 -0.32 -18.60 5.09
C GLN A 260 1.03 -19.22 5.46
N ASP A 261 1.09 -20.04 6.51
CA ASP A 261 2.29 -20.71 6.98
C ASP A 261 2.91 -21.65 5.95
N VAL A 262 2.14 -22.14 4.97
CA VAL A 262 2.68 -22.93 3.85
C VAL A 262 3.65 -22.16 2.97
N PHE A 263 3.61 -20.83 3.01
CA PHE A 263 4.52 -19.93 2.30
C PHE A 263 5.42 -19.16 3.27
N ASN A 264 5.56 -19.57 4.53
CA ASN A 264 6.44 -18.90 5.49
C ASN A 264 7.88 -19.42 5.34
N TYR A 265 8.83 -18.49 5.18
CA TYR A 265 10.23 -18.82 4.93
C TYR A 265 10.86 -19.57 6.12
N ASP A 266 10.62 -19.14 7.35
CA ASP A 266 11.16 -19.79 8.54
C ASP A 266 10.60 -21.20 8.72
N ILE A 267 9.31 -21.37 8.43
CA ILE A 267 8.66 -22.70 8.44
C ILE A 267 9.26 -23.59 7.35
N PHE A 268 9.51 -23.08 6.14
CA PHE A 268 10.20 -23.82 5.10
C PHE A 268 11.60 -24.25 5.53
N MET A 269 12.36 -23.35 6.17
CA MET A 269 13.70 -23.65 6.67
C MET A 269 13.67 -24.73 7.76
N GLN A 270 12.66 -24.75 8.62
CA GLN A 270 12.50 -25.78 9.66
C GLN A 270 11.95 -27.10 9.12
N ASN A 271 10.95 -27.04 8.24
CA ASN A 271 10.21 -28.17 7.71
C ASN A 271 9.70 -27.91 6.28
N PRO A 272 10.53 -28.13 5.24
CA PRO A 272 10.15 -27.86 3.84
C PRO A 272 8.97 -28.71 3.36
N SER A 273 8.67 -29.81 4.05
CA SER A 273 7.54 -30.69 3.74
C SER A 273 6.19 -29.98 3.79
N VAL A 274 6.03 -28.95 4.64
CA VAL A 274 4.78 -28.18 4.75
C VAL A 274 4.40 -27.57 3.40
N PHE A 275 5.35 -26.90 2.75
CA PHE A 275 5.18 -26.34 1.42
C PHE A 275 5.05 -27.45 0.36
N TYR A 276 5.95 -28.44 0.38
CA TYR A 276 5.98 -29.42 -0.71
C TYR A 276 4.73 -30.31 -0.77
N ASN A 277 4.04 -30.51 0.36
CA ASN A 277 2.73 -31.19 0.41
C ASN A 277 1.65 -30.48 -0.42
N ILE A 278 1.72 -29.16 -0.56
CA ILE A 278 0.74 -28.35 -1.32
C ILE A 278 1.27 -27.81 -2.64
N SER A 279 2.58 -27.91 -2.87
CA SER A 279 3.25 -27.23 -3.99
C SER A 279 2.75 -27.67 -5.37
N HIS A 280 2.24 -28.90 -5.50
CA HIS A 280 1.64 -29.41 -6.74
C HIS A 280 0.37 -28.65 -7.16
N MET A 281 -0.35 -28.05 -6.20
CA MET A 281 -1.59 -27.31 -6.45
C MET A 281 -1.33 -25.92 -7.05
N ILE A 282 -0.10 -25.43 -6.96
CA ILE A 282 0.30 -24.09 -7.41
C ILE A 282 1.33 -24.13 -8.55
N LEU A 283 1.58 -25.32 -9.11
CA LEU A 283 2.39 -25.41 -10.32
C LEU A 283 1.68 -24.65 -11.46
N PRO A 284 2.43 -23.87 -12.25
CA PRO A 284 1.85 -23.11 -13.34
C PRO A 284 1.27 -24.05 -14.41
N PRO A 285 0.11 -23.73 -15.01
CA PRO A 285 -0.34 -24.41 -16.22
C PRO A 285 0.47 -23.95 -17.43
N ASP A 286 0.59 -24.83 -18.42
CA ASP A 286 1.36 -24.56 -19.63
C ASP A 286 0.55 -23.81 -20.68
N ASN A 287 1.16 -22.77 -21.28
CA ASN A 287 0.72 -22.12 -22.51
C ASN A 287 -0.74 -21.61 -22.54
N ILE A 288 -1.21 -21.06 -21.42
CA ILE A 288 -2.51 -20.39 -21.33
C ILE A 288 -2.35 -18.98 -20.77
N TYR A 289 -3.29 -18.10 -21.11
CA TYR A 289 -3.37 -16.73 -20.60
C TYR A 289 -4.79 -16.20 -20.81
N SER A 290 -5.19 -15.20 -20.03
CA SER A 290 -6.55 -14.63 -20.07
C SER A 290 -6.64 -13.44 -21.05
N PRO A 291 -7.86 -13.02 -21.45
CA PRO A 291 -8.07 -11.75 -22.16
C PRO A 291 -7.36 -10.58 -21.49
N LEU A 292 -7.37 -10.50 -20.16
CA LEU A 292 -6.70 -9.42 -19.44
C LEU A 292 -5.17 -9.43 -19.61
N HIS A 293 -4.51 -10.59 -19.61
CA HIS A 293 -3.07 -10.65 -19.93
C HIS A 293 -2.80 -10.09 -21.33
N SER A 294 -3.70 -10.37 -22.27
CA SER A 294 -3.63 -9.86 -23.65
C SER A 294 -3.92 -8.36 -23.74
N PHE A 295 -4.76 -7.82 -22.85
CA PHE A 295 -4.96 -6.37 -22.72
C PHE A 295 -3.66 -5.67 -22.29
N ILE A 296 -2.90 -6.26 -21.36
CA ILE A 296 -1.59 -5.72 -20.95
C ILE A 296 -0.58 -5.82 -22.11
N LYS A 297 -0.58 -6.94 -22.85
CA LYS A 297 0.21 -7.09 -24.08
C LYS A 297 -0.15 -6.02 -25.13
N MET A 298 -1.43 -5.70 -25.29
CA MET A 298 -1.89 -4.63 -26.18
C MET A 298 -1.34 -3.26 -25.76
N LEU A 299 -1.32 -2.94 -24.46
CA LEU A 299 -0.70 -1.70 -23.97
C LEU A 299 0.80 -1.65 -24.30
N GLN A 300 1.50 -2.78 -24.20
CA GLN A 300 2.90 -2.90 -24.60
C GLN A 300 3.09 -2.67 -26.10
N ASP A 301 2.27 -3.30 -26.94
CA ASP A 301 2.39 -3.20 -28.40
C ASP A 301 2.09 -1.79 -28.92
N LYS A 302 1.25 -1.05 -28.19
CA LYS A 302 0.99 0.38 -28.43
C LYS A 302 2.08 1.30 -27.85
N GLY A 303 3.12 0.75 -27.21
CA GLY A 303 4.22 1.52 -26.61
C GLY A 303 3.84 2.30 -25.35
N LYS A 304 2.74 1.93 -24.68
CA LYS A 304 2.19 2.65 -23.52
C LYS A 304 2.56 2.03 -22.18
N LEU A 305 2.89 0.74 -22.15
CA LEU A 305 3.25 0.02 -20.93
C LEU A 305 4.65 0.43 -20.45
N LEU A 306 4.73 1.11 -19.30
CA LEU A 306 5.99 1.31 -18.60
C LEU A 306 6.46 -0.01 -17.98
N ARG A 307 5.61 -0.60 -17.14
CA ARG A 307 5.89 -1.87 -16.46
C ARG A 307 4.61 -2.57 -16.02
N ASN A 308 4.62 -3.89 -16.05
CA ASN A 308 3.68 -4.73 -15.33
C ASN A 308 4.37 -5.36 -14.12
N TYR A 309 3.93 -4.97 -12.92
CA TYR A 309 4.31 -5.56 -11.65
C TYR A 309 3.29 -6.63 -11.27
N THR A 310 3.64 -7.89 -11.43
CA THR A 310 2.76 -9.00 -11.08
C THR A 310 3.11 -9.61 -9.74
N GLN A 311 2.09 -9.88 -8.93
CA GLN A 311 2.22 -10.67 -7.70
C GLN A 311 2.12 -12.18 -7.96
N ASN A 312 1.79 -12.58 -9.19
CA ASN A 312 1.59 -13.96 -9.57
C ASN A 312 2.92 -14.67 -9.79
N ILE A 313 2.91 -15.98 -9.55
CA ILE A 313 4.04 -16.89 -9.72
C ILE A 313 3.83 -17.87 -10.89
N ASP A 314 2.69 -17.75 -11.58
CA ASP A 314 2.21 -18.63 -12.64
C ASP A 314 2.89 -18.39 -14.00
N ASN A 315 3.58 -17.26 -14.16
CA ASN A 315 4.37 -16.88 -15.33
C ASN A 315 3.56 -16.71 -16.64
N LEU A 316 2.23 -16.55 -16.54
CA LEU A 316 1.36 -16.44 -17.71
C LEU A 316 1.57 -15.14 -18.50
N GLU A 317 2.12 -14.11 -17.86
CA GLU A 317 2.50 -12.85 -18.50
C GLU A 317 3.50 -13.06 -19.64
N SER A 318 4.47 -13.96 -19.43
CA SER A 318 5.47 -14.31 -20.43
C SER A 318 4.83 -15.04 -21.62
N TYR A 319 3.88 -15.94 -21.37
CA TYR A 319 3.13 -16.66 -22.43
C TYR A 319 2.21 -15.73 -23.24
N ALA A 320 1.65 -14.71 -22.60
CA ALA A 320 0.90 -13.65 -23.29
C ALA A 320 1.81 -12.72 -24.13
N GLY A 321 3.13 -12.88 -24.05
CA GLY A 321 4.12 -12.11 -24.81
C GLY A 321 4.54 -10.78 -24.17
N ILE A 322 4.28 -10.58 -22.87
CA ILE A 322 4.83 -9.43 -22.15
C ILE A 322 6.34 -9.61 -22.06
N LYS A 323 7.09 -8.60 -22.52
CA LYS A 323 8.54 -8.68 -22.63
C LYS A 323 9.20 -8.67 -21.26
N ALA A 324 10.36 -9.32 -21.14
CA ALA A 324 11.08 -9.43 -19.89
C ALA A 324 11.49 -8.07 -19.30
N GLU A 325 11.75 -7.06 -20.12
CA GLU A 325 11.99 -5.69 -19.66
C GLU A 325 10.71 -5.04 -19.12
N ASN A 326 9.53 -5.35 -19.64
CA ASN A 326 8.28 -4.77 -19.14
C ASN A 326 7.69 -5.54 -17.94
N LEU A 327 8.15 -6.76 -17.66
CA LEU A 327 7.61 -7.62 -16.60
C LEU A 327 8.48 -7.64 -15.33
N VAL A 328 7.84 -7.45 -14.16
CA VAL A 328 8.44 -7.66 -12.84
C VAL A 328 7.58 -8.65 -12.07
N GLN A 329 8.11 -9.87 -11.87
CA GLN A 329 7.52 -10.89 -11.00
C GLN A 329 7.92 -10.58 -9.55
N CYS A 330 7.08 -9.81 -8.87
CA CYS A 330 7.37 -9.27 -7.55
C CYS A 330 7.61 -10.36 -6.51
N HIS A 331 6.88 -11.47 -6.62
CA HIS A 331 7.00 -12.61 -5.70
C HIS A 331 7.74 -13.79 -6.35
N GLY A 332 8.62 -13.51 -7.31
CA GLY A 332 9.37 -14.54 -8.01
C GLY A 332 8.50 -15.41 -8.91
N SER A 333 9.02 -16.57 -9.32
CA SER A 333 8.33 -17.52 -10.19
C SER A 333 8.92 -18.91 -10.11
N PHE A 334 8.23 -19.90 -10.70
CA PHE A 334 8.73 -21.27 -10.86
C PHE A 334 9.77 -21.43 -11.98
N ALA A 335 10.25 -20.34 -12.60
CA ALA A 335 11.21 -20.40 -13.70
C ALA A 335 12.51 -21.11 -13.30
N THR A 336 12.97 -20.90 -12.07
CA THR A 336 14.18 -21.50 -11.52
C THR A 336 13.96 -21.98 -10.08
N ALA A 337 14.83 -22.85 -9.62
CA ALA A 337 14.92 -23.26 -8.23
C ALA A 337 16.36 -23.12 -7.75
N SER A 338 16.55 -22.94 -6.45
CA SER A 338 17.86 -22.76 -5.83
C SER A 338 18.01 -23.66 -4.59
N CYS A 339 19.18 -24.26 -4.41
CA CYS A 339 19.49 -24.95 -3.16
C CYS A 339 19.61 -23.93 -2.02
N ILE A 340 18.87 -24.12 -0.94
CA ILE A 340 18.91 -23.22 0.22
C ILE A 340 20.24 -23.27 0.99
N THR A 341 21.10 -24.24 0.72
CA THR A 341 22.38 -24.45 1.41
C THR A 341 23.59 -24.00 0.59
N CYS A 342 23.74 -24.46 -0.65
CA CYS A 342 24.89 -24.09 -1.49
C CYS A 342 24.56 -23.04 -2.55
N HIS A 343 23.31 -22.59 -2.62
CA HIS A 343 22.82 -21.58 -3.59
C HIS A 343 22.96 -21.98 -5.06
N TRP A 344 23.24 -23.26 -5.34
CA TRP A 344 23.22 -23.77 -6.71
C TRP A 344 21.82 -23.63 -7.31
N LYS A 345 21.76 -23.00 -8.48
CA LYS A 345 20.53 -22.65 -9.19
C LYS A 345 20.36 -23.51 -10.43
N LEU A 346 19.13 -23.92 -10.70
CA LEU A 346 18.75 -24.76 -11.84
C LEU A 346 17.39 -24.34 -12.42
N PRO A 347 17.07 -24.73 -13.67
CA PRO A 347 15.72 -24.54 -14.23
C PRO A 347 14.66 -25.24 -13.37
N GLY A 348 13.55 -24.55 -13.10
CA GLY A 348 12.52 -25.03 -12.16
C GLY A 348 11.78 -26.28 -12.66
N GLU A 349 11.64 -26.43 -13.98
CA GLU A 349 11.07 -27.62 -14.61
C GLU A 349 11.73 -28.93 -14.16
N LYS A 350 13.01 -28.88 -13.78
CA LYS A 350 13.77 -30.05 -13.29
C LYS A 350 13.27 -30.57 -11.94
N ILE A 351 12.52 -29.79 -11.17
CA ILE A 351 11.94 -30.21 -9.88
C ILE A 351 10.43 -30.44 -9.93
N PHE A 352 9.78 -30.21 -11.09
CA PHE A 352 8.31 -30.35 -11.20
C PHE A 352 7.85 -31.80 -11.02
N GLU A 353 8.64 -32.77 -11.46
CA GLU A 353 8.31 -34.19 -11.27
C GLU A 353 8.32 -34.57 -9.78
N ASN A 354 9.32 -34.09 -9.02
CA ASN A 354 9.36 -34.28 -7.57
C ASN A 354 8.14 -33.64 -6.90
N ILE A 355 7.80 -32.41 -7.28
CA ILE A 355 6.61 -31.70 -6.77
C ILE A 355 5.34 -32.50 -7.03
N ARG A 356 5.12 -33.00 -8.26
CA ARG A 356 3.94 -33.80 -8.62
C ARG A 356 3.89 -35.14 -7.87
N LYS A 357 5.04 -35.74 -7.60
CA LYS A 357 5.17 -36.99 -6.81
C LYS A 357 5.12 -36.76 -5.30
N MET A 358 5.04 -35.51 -4.84
CA MET A 358 5.13 -35.16 -3.42
C MET A 358 6.42 -35.69 -2.78
N GLU A 359 7.55 -35.46 -3.46
CA GLU A 359 8.89 -35.79 -3.02
C GLU A 359 9.70 -34.51 -2.84
N LEU A 360 10.58 -34.47 -1.82
CA LEU A 360 11.50 -33.35 -1.64
C LEU A 360 12.51 -33.31 -2.79
N PRO A 361 12.61 -32.20 -3.54
CA PRO A 361 13.66 -32.04 -4.54
C PRO A 361 14.99 -31.75 -3.82
N LEU A 362 15.95 -32.66 -3.97
CA LEU A 362 17.23 -32.60 -3.26
C LEU A 362 18.36 -32.11 -4.17
N CYS A 363 19.24 -31.30 -3.60
CA CYS A 363 20.43 -30.79 -4.27
C CYS A 363 21.48 -31.89 -4.42
N PRO A 364 21.96 -32.21 -5.63
CA PRO A 364 22.94 -33.26 -5.86
C PRO A 364 24.29 -32.97 -5.17
N TYR A 365 24.67 -31.69 -5.05
CA TYR A 365 25.93 -31.29 -4.41
C TYR A 365 25.91 -31.39 -2.89
N CYS A 366 24.74 -31.17 -2.27
CA CYS A 366 24.58 -31.27 -0.81
C CYS A 366 24.13 -32.66 -0.35
N TYR A 367 23.76 -33.55 -1.28
CA TYR A 367 23.14 -34.84 -0.99
C TYR A 367 23.99 -35.73 -0.07
N LYS A 368 25.31 -35.80 -0.30
CA LYS A 368 26.22 -36.61 0.52
C LYS A 368 26.15 -36.22 2.01
N LYS A 369 26.34 -34.94 2.32
CA LYS A 369 26.23 -34.44 3.70
C LYS A 369 24.81 -34.53 4.25
N ARG A 370 23.79 -34.34 3.41
CA ARG A 370 22.39 -34.54 3.84
C ARG A 370 22.15 -35.97 4.32
N ARG A 371 22.69 -36.99 3.63
CA ARG A 371 22.57 -38.40 4.04
C ARG A 371 23.30 -38.71 5.35
N GLU A 372 24.36 -37.96 5.67
CA GLU A 372 25.04 -38.05 6.97
C GLU A 372 24.16 -37.49 8.10
N TYR A 373 23.48 -36.37 7.88
CA TYR A 373 22.56 -35.77 8.87
C TYR A 373 21.23 -36.51 8.98
N PHE A 374 20.74 -37.08 7.88
CA PHE A 374 19.41 -37.70 7.78
C PHE A 374 19.48 -39.09 7.09
N PRO A 375 20.09 -40.11 7.74
CA PRO A 375 20.31 -41.43 7.14
C PRO A 375 19.02 -42.20 6.83
N ASN A 376 17.94 -41.93 7.57
CA ASN A 376 16.63 -42.57 7.43
C ASN A 376 15.60 -41.72 6.66
N ASP A 377 16.00 -40.55 6.15
CA ASP A 377 15.11 -39.71 5.34
C ASP A 377 15.03 -40.25 3.92
N ASN A 378 13.84 -40.72 3.54
CA ASN A 378 13.54 -41.29 2.24
C ASN A 378 13.04 -40.23 1.24
N ALA A 379 13.08 -38.94 1.57
CA ALA A 379 12.59 -37.80 0.77
C ALA A 379 11.09 -37.83 0.42
N LYS A 380 10.37 -38.91 0.75
CA LYS A 380 8.91 -39.00 0.68
C LYS A 380 8.29 -38.13 1.76
N LEU A 381 7.31 -37.34 1.37
CA LEU A 381 6.57 -36.50 2.29
C LEU A 381 5.53 -37.33 3.06
N ASP A 382 5.50 -37.15 4.38
CA ASP A 382 4.42 -37.68 5.22
C ASP A 382 3.31 -36.62 5.33
N PRO A 383 2.07 -36.94 4.92
CA PRO A 383 0.93 -36.04 5.03
C PRO A 383 0.62 -35.60 6.47
N THR A 384 1.04 -36.37 7.49
CA THR A 384 0.72 -36.13 8.90
C THR A 384 1.76 -35.26 9.63
N LEU A 385 2.92 -35.00 9.02
CA LEU A 385 4.04 -34.26 9.65
C LEU A 385 3.84 -32.75 9.73
N ALA A 386 2.73 -32.19 9.24
CA ALA A 386 2.43 -30.76 9.40
C ALA A 386 2.33 -30.33 10.89
N LYS A 387 2.03 -31.28 11.80
CA LYS A 387 1.84 -31.02 13.23
C LYS A 387 3.07 -31.25 14.11
N ASN A 388 4.13 -31.84 13.57
CA ASN A 388 5.34 -32.12 14.33
C ASN A 388 6.47 -31.17 13.91
N SER A 389 6.50 -29.99 14.53
CA SER A 389 7.72 -29.19 14.69
C SER A 389 8.72 -29.99 15.55
N GLY A 390 9.28 -31.05 14.95
CA GLY A 390 10.17 -31.99 15.63
C GLY A 390 11.35 -31.26 16.23
N LYS A 391 11.68 -31.61 17.48
CA LYS A 391 12.85 -31.10 18.20
C LYS A 391 14.08 -31.13 17.29
N PHE A 392 14.73 -29.98 17.18
CA PHE A 392 16.01 -29.78 16.52
C PHE A 392 17.01 -30.82 17.07
N THR A 393 17.29 -31.87 16.32
CA THR A 393 18.48 -32.68 16.57
C THR A 393 19.63 -31.75 16.20
N GLY A 394 20.51 -31.41 17.14
CA GLY A 394 21.50 -30.32 17.03
C GLY A 394 22.54 -30.39 15.89
N GLN A 395 22.26 -31.06 14.76
CA GLN A 395 23.17 -31.30 13.65
C GLN A 395 22.83 -30.49 12.37
N ALA A 396 21.56 -30.32 11.99
CA ALA A 396 21.16 -29.50 10.82
C ALA A 396 19.64 -29.27 10.75
N LEU A 397 19.20 -28.20 10.09
CA LEU A 397 17.79 -27.98 9.72
C LEU A 397 17.33 -28.99 8.65
N LYS A 398 16.05 -29.40 8.67
CA LYS A 398 15.49 -30.36 7.67
C LYS A 398 15.58 -29.84 6.23
N SER A 399 15.67 -28.53 6.05
CA SER A 399 15.88 -27.89 4.74
C SER A 399 17.29 -28.10 4.17
N TYR A 400 18.26 -28.59 4.92
CA TYR A 400 19.65 -28.74 4.46
C TYR A 400 19.74 -29.54 3.14
N GLY A 401 20.27 -28.92 2.08
CA GLY A 401 20.39 -29.55 0.77
C GLY A 401 19.05 -29.75 0.03
N VAL A 402 17.98 -29.05 0.42
CA VAL A 402 16.71 -29.01 -0.31
C VAL A 402 16.76 -27.89 -1.35
N LEU A 403 16.22 -28.16 -2.55
CA LEU A 403 15.98 -27.17 -3.58
C LEU A 403 14.67 -26.45 -3.24
N LYS A 404 14.60 -25.13 -3.41
CA LYS A 404 13.39 -24.31 -3.23
C LYS A 404 13.09 -23.60 -4.55
N PRO A 405 11.85 -23.53 -5.05
CA PRO A 405 11.52 -22.71 -6.20
C PRO A 405 11.80 -21.24 -5.88
N ASP A 406 12.25 -20.46 -6.86
CA ASP A 406 12.59 -19.04 -6.69
C ASP A 406 11.33 -18.15 -6.64
N ILE A 407 10.30 -18.61 -5.93
CA ILE A 407 9.14 -17.82 -5.48
C ILE A 407 9.46 -17.23 -4.11
N THR A 408 8.93 -16.04 -3.83
CA THR A 408 9.15 -15.32 -2.57
C THR A 408 8.18 -15.79 -1.51
N PHE A 409 8.72 -16.29 -0.41
CA PHE A 409 7.98 -16.68 0.79
C PHE A 409 7.78 -15.47 1.72
N PHE A 410 6.79 -15.54 2.62
CA PHE A 410 6.66 -14.56 3.70
C PHE A 410 7.90 -14.59 4.60
N GLY A 411 8.47 -13.41 4.85
CA GLY A 411 9.76 -13.27 5.56
C GLY A 411 10.99 -13.30 4.65
N GLU A 412 10.83 -13.65 3.38
CA GLU A 412 11.92 -13.62 2.38
C GLU A 412 11.98 -12.28 1.65
N ALA A 413 13.19 -11.86 1.26
CA ALA A 413 13.37 -10.65 0.46
C ALA A 413 12.79 -10.83 -0.95
N LEU A 414 12.16 -9.79 -1.48
CA LEU A 414 11.72 -9.77 -2.88
C LEU A 414 12.92 -9.79 -3.84
N PRO A 415 12.73 -10.21 -5.10
CA PRO A 415 13.78 -10.19 -6.10
C PRO A 415 14.37 -8.79 -6.27
N SER A 416 15.69 -8.67 -6.38
CA SER A 416 16.38 -7.37 -6.52
C SER A 416 15.87 -6.53 -7.69
N LYS A 417 15.33 -7.18 -8.75
CA LYS A 417 14.68 -6.52 -9.88
C LYS A 417 13.57 -5.58 -9.43
N PHE A 418 12.72 -5.99 -8.47
CA PHE A 418 11.65 -5.17 -7.92
C PHE A 418 12.19 -3.84 -7.36
N HIS A 419 13.18 -3.91 -6.47
CA HIS A 419 13.74 -2.72 -5.82
C HIS A 419 14.48 -1.79 -6.79
N LYS A 420 15.10 -2.35 -7.83
CA LYS A 420 15.78 -1.57 -8.86
C LYS A 420 14.78 -0.81 -9.74
N THR A 421 13.77 -1.51 -10.26
CA THR A 421 12.82 -0.90 -11.21
C THR A 421 11.87 0.07 -10.53
N ILE A 422 11.39 -0.22 -9.31
CA ILE A 422 10.35 0.59 -8.67
C ILE A 422 10.82 2.02 -8.37
N ARG A 423 12.10 2.21 -8.04
CA ARG A 423 12.67 3.55 -7.79
C ARG A 423 12.63 4.44 -9.01
N GLU A 424 12.80 3.86 -10.21
CA GLU A 424 12.77 4.60 -11.47
C GLU A 424 11.36 4.76 -12.02
N ASP A 425 10.55 3.70 -11.93
CA ASP A 425 9.25 3.65 -12.58
C ASP A 425 8.23 4.56 -11.87
N ILE A 426 8.28 4.65 -10.54
CA ILE A 426 7.36 5.49 -9.74
C ILE A 426 7.39 6.96 -10.19
N LEU A 427 8.57 7.51 -10.47
CA LEU A 427 8.73 8.91 -10.87
C LEU A 427 8.33 9.18 -12.32
N LYS A 428 8.30 8.14 -13.17
CA LYS A 428 7.98 8.23 -14.60
C LYS A 428 6.52 7.91 -14.90
N CYS A 429 5.83 7.25 -13.97
CA CYS A 429 4.46 6.77 -14.13
C CYS A 429 3.49 7.95 -14.37
N ASP A 430 2.61 7.82 -15.36
CA ASP A 430 1.57 8.80 -15.66
C ASP A 430 0.12 8.25 -15.53
N LEU A 431 -0.01 6.94 -15.25
CA LEU A 431 -1.27 6.24 -14.94
C LEU A 431 -0.95 4.93 -14.22
N LEU A 432 -1.60 4.68 -13.07
CA LEU A 432 -1.54 3.41 -12.34
C LEU A 432 -2.85 2.64 -12.50
N ILE A 433 -2.76 1.36 -12.87
CA ILE A 433 -3.90 0.45 -12.95
C ILE A 433 -3.63 -0.78 -12.07
N CYS A 434 -4.42 -0.96 -11.02
CA CYS A 434 -4.38 -2.16 -10.17
C CYS A 434 -5.48 -3.13 -10.59
N ILE A 435 -5.12 -4.39 -10.83
CA ILE A 435 -6.04 -5.38 -11.40
C ILE A 435 -5.99 -6.70 -10.65
N GLY A 436 -7.16 -7.20 -10.24
CA GLY A 436 -7.29 -8.55 -9.67
C GLY A 436 -6.49 -8.77 -8.39
N THR A 437 -6.33 -7.75 -7.55
CA THR A 437 -5.58 -7.84 -6.29
C THR A 437 -6.33 -7.22 -5.12
N SER A 438 -6.13 -7.80 -3.94
CA SER A 438 -6.62 -7.22 -2.67
C SER A 438 -5.64 -6.23 -2.05
N LEU A 439 -4.43 -6.06 -2.62
CA LEU A 439 -3.37 -5.18 -2.09
C LEU A 439 -3.05 -5.38 -0.60
N LYS A 440 -3.07 -6.63 -0.12
CA LYS A 440 -2.79 -6.97 1.28
C LYS A 440 -1.33 -7.32 1.59
N VAL A 441 -0.48 -7.45 0.56
CA VAL A 441 0.90 -7.96 0.71
C VAL A 441 1.89 -6.85 0.36
N ALA A 442 2.58 -6.35 1.38
CA ALA A 442 3.69 -5.43 1.25
C ALA A 442 4.97 -6.18 0.80
N PRO A 443 5.92 -5.50 0.13
CA PRO A 443 5.95 -4.08 -0.21
C PRO A 443 5.17 -3.72 -1.49
N VAL A 444 4.60 -4.70 -2.20
CA VAL A 444 3.87 -4.45 -3.46
C VAL A 444 2.62 -3.59 -3.23
N SER A 445 1.91 -3.79 -2.12
CA SER A 445 0.76 -2.95 -1.75
C SER A 445 1.10 -1.47 -1.60
N GLU A 446 2.36 -1.14 -1.28
CA GLU A 446 2.77 0.24 -1.03
C GLU A 446 3.02 1.04 -2.31
N ILE A 447 3.03 0.38 -3.48
CA ILE A 447 3.17 1.07 -4.77
C ILE A 447 2.12 2.18 -4.92
N VAL A 448 0.88 1.93 -4.49
CA VAL A 448 -0.22 2.93 -4.55
C VAL A 448 0.06 4.18 -3.71
N ASN A 449 0.90 4.06 -2.67
CA ASN A 449 1.31 5.15 -1.79
C ASN A 449 2.60 5.84 -2.25
N MET A 450 3.39 5.18 -3.09
CA MET A 450 4.67 5.70 -3.61
C MET A 450 4.48 6.55 -4.88
N VAL A 451 3.46 6.24 -5.68
CA VAL A 451 3.17 6.96 -6.93
C VAL A 451 2.85 8.44 -6.64
N PRO A 452 3.37 9.41 -7.45
CA PRO A 452 3.11 10.83 -7.24
C PRO A 452 1.61 11.17 -7.18
N ALA A 453 1.24 12.13 -6.32
CA ALA A 453 -0.16 12.43 -6.01
C ALA A 453 -1.02 12.85 -7.22
N HIS A 454 -0.41 13.42 -8.27
CA HIS A 454 -1.10 13.85 -9.49
C HIS A 454 -1.41 12.72 -10.48
N VAL A 455 -0.86 11.52 -10.25
CA VAL A 455 -1.05 10.38 -11.15
C VAL A 455 -2.41 9.73 -10.87
N PRO A 456 -3.26 9.56 -11.91
CA PRO A 456 -4.52 8.86 -11.75
C PRO A 456 -4.31 7.39 -11.36
N GLN A 457 -5.11 6.89 -10.42
CA GLN A 457 -5.11 5.50 -9.98
C GLN A 457 -6.46 4.85 -10.23
N VAL A 458 -6.44 3.74 -10.98
CA VAL A 458 -7.64 2.96 -11.35
C VAL A 458 -7.57 1.56 -10.75
N LEU A 459 -8.68 1.11 -10.16
CA LEU A 459 -8.87 -0.26 -9.70
C LEU A 459 -9.80 -1.00 -10.66
N ILE A 460 -9.38 -2.18 -11.12
CA ILE A 460 -10.23 -3.16 -11.80
C ILE A 460 -10.22 -4.43 -10.95
N ASN A 461 -11.30 -4.69 -10.21
CA ASN A 461 -11.33 -5.83 -9.30
C ASN A 461 -12.76 -6.26 -9.03
N ARG A 462 -12.99 -7.50 -8.59
CA ARG A 462 -14.34 -7.91 -8.20
C ARG A 462 -14.84 -7.16 -6.96
N ASP A 463 -13.94 -6.94 -6.00
CA ASP A 463 -14.25 -6.35 -4.69
C ASP A 463 -13.48 -5.02 -4.50
N PRO A 464 -14.04 -4.03 -3.78
CA PRO A 464 -13.33 -2.78 -3.50
C PRO A 464 -12.16 -2.99 -2.53
N VAL A 465 -11.09 -2.20 -2.69
CA VAL A 465 -9.92 -2.19 -1.79
C VAL A 465 -10.06 -1.06 -0.78
N ARG A 466 -10.64 -1.35 0.38
CA ARG A 466 -11.05 -0.32 1.38
C ARG A 466 -9.90 0.44 2.05
N HIS A 467 -8.66 -0.03 1.95
CA HIS A 467 -7.48 0.62 2.55
C HIS A 467 -6.66 1.44 1.54
N ALA A 468 -7.16 1.61 0.31
CA ALA A 468 -6.53 2.41 -0.73
C ALA A 468 -7.55 3.35 -1.40
N GLU A 469 -7.12 4.55 -1.76
CA GLU A 469 -7.97 5.59 -2.34
C GLU A 469 -7.74 5.71 -3.85
N PHE A 470 -8.46 4.91 -4.62
CA PHE A 470 -8.46 4.95 -6.09
C PHE A 470 -9.35 6.08 -6.61
N ASP A 471 -8.97 6.70 -7.72
CA ASP A 471 -9.78 7.73 -8.36
C ASP A 471 -11.02 7.11 -9.03
N LEU A 472 -10.84 5.96 -9.65
CA LEU A 472 -11.88 5.18 -10.31
C LEU A 472 -11.81 3.71 -9.91
N ASN A 473 -12.93 3.15 -9.48
CA ASN A 473 -13.12 1.74 -9.14
C ASN A 473 -14.08 1.10 -10.14
N LEU A 474 -13.61 0.11 -10.88
CA LEU A 474 -14.37 -0.67 -11.86
C LEU A 474 -14.56 -2.07 -11.30
N LEU A 475 -15.73 -2.30 -10.70
CA LEU A 475 -16.05 -3.49 -9.93
C LEU A 475 -16.73 -4.55 -10.78
N GLY A 476 -16.07 -5.68 -11.02
CA GLY A 476 -16.59 -6.75 -11.87
C GLY A 476 -15.52 -7.78 -12.24
N PHE A 477 -15.84 -8.68 -13.17
CA PHE A 477 -14.84 -9.60 -13.72
C PHE A 477 -13.86 -8.83 -14.61
N CYS A 478 -12.58 -8.99 -14.35
CA CYS A 478 -11.55 -8.17 -14.99
C CYS A 478 -11.42 -8.38 -16.51
N ASP A 479 -11.80 -9.56 -17.03
CA ASP A 479 -11.86 -9.82 -18.47
C ASP A 479 -12.98 -9.01 -19.14
N ASP A 480 -14.15 -8.88 -18.50
CA ASP A 480 -15.28 -8.07 -18.98
C ASP A 480 -14.94 -6.58 -18.95
N VAL A 481 -14.36 -6.11 -17.85
CA VAL A 481 -13.92 -4.71 -17.74
C VAL A 481 -12.85 -4.38 -18.78
N ALA A 482 -11.90 -5.30 -19.04
CA ALA A 482 -10.90 -5.12 -20.09
C ALA A 482 -11.56 -5.01 -21.48
N ALA A 483 -12.55 -5.85 -21.76
CA ALA A 483 -13.30 -5.83 -23.02
C ALA A 483 -14.07 -4.53 -23.21
N LEU A 484 -14.85 -4.10 -22.21
CA LEU A 484 -15.56 -2.82 -22.20
C LEU A 484 -14.62 -1.63 -22.46
N VAL A 485 -13.49 -1.59 -21.77
CA VAL A 485 -12.52 -0.49 -21.89
C VAL A 485 -11.86 -0.50 -23.27
N ALA A 486 -11.54 -1.68 -23.82
CA ALA A 486 -11.01 -1.82 -25.16
C ALA A 486 -12.03 -1.37 -26.23
N GLN A 487 -13.30 -1.79 -26.11
CA GLN A 487 -14.40 -1.35 -26.97
C GLN A 487 -14.54 0.19 -26.96
N LYS A 488 -14.66 0.81 -25.78
CA LYS A 488 -14.75 2.28 -25.63
C LYS A 488 -13.51 3.02 -26.14
N SER A 489 -12.35 2.37 -26.13
CA SER A 489 -11.12 2.92 -26.67
C SER A 489 -10.99 2.77 -28.20
N GLY A 490 -11.87 1.97 -28.82
CA GLY A 490 -11.75 1.56 -30.23
C GLY A 490 -10.52 0.69 -30.48
N TRP A 491 -10.15 -0.17 -29.51
CA TRP A 491 -8.97 -1.03 -29.55
C TRP A 491 -9.36 -2.50 -29.53
N ASP A 492 -8.54 -3.33 -30.20
CA ASP A 492 -8.73 -4.78 -30.23
C ASP A 492 -7.76 -5.51 -29.30
N ILE A 493 -8.30 -6.39 -28.45
CA ILE A 493 -7.49 -7.25 -27.58
C ILE A 493 -6.94 -8.42 -28.40
N PRO A 494 -5.61 -8.67 -28.43
CA PRO A 494 -5.00 -9.75 -29.20
C PRO A 494 -5.19 -11.12 -28.51
N HIS A 495 -6.44 -11.57 -28.40
CA HIS A 495 -6.81 -12.81 -27.73
C HIS A 495 -7.89 -13.57 -28.50
N LYS A 496 -7.83 -14.90 -28.47
CA LYS A 496 -8.81 -15.77 -29.18
C LYS A 496 -10.28 -15.54 -28.78
N LYS A 497 -10.54 -15.09 -27.55
CA LYS A 497 -11.89 -14.77 -27.07
C LYS A 497 -12.37 -13.37 -27.47
N TRP A 498 -11.54 -12.54 -28.10
CA TRP A 498 -11.90 -11.16 -28.43
C TRP A 498 -13.08 -11.06 -29.39
N GLU A 499 -13.17 -11.97 -30.37
CA GLU A 499 -14.28 -11.98 -31.34
C GLU A 499 -15.65 -12.09 -30.69
N ILE A 500 -15.74 -12.75 -29.53
CA ILE A 500 -16.96 -12.87 -28.73
C ILE A 500 -17.07 -11.65 -27.80
N LEU A 501 -16.02 -11.37 -27.02
CA LEU A 501 -16.02 -10.28 -26.04
C LEU A 501 -16.29 -8.89 -26.65
N LYS A 502 -15.91 -8.66 -27.92
CA LYS A 502 -16.13 -7.37 -28.59
C LYS A 502 -17.58 -7.12 -28.95
N THR A 503 -18.43 -8.14 -29.03
CA THR A 503 -19.87 -8.00 -29.33
C THR A 503 -20.74 -7.96 -28.08
N GLU A 504 -20.18 -8.33 -26.93
CA GLU A 504 -20.88 -8.26 -25.64
C GLU A 504 -21.25 -6.82 -25.28
N VAL A 505 -22.44 -6.66 -24.69
CA VAL A 505 -22.92 -5.40 -24.12
C VAL A 505 -22.70 -5.46 -22.61
N PHE A 506 -22.19 -4.38 -22.02
CA PHE A 506 -21.87 -4.33 -20.60
C PHE A 506 -22.69 -3.23 -19.90
N ASP A 507 -23.36 -3.62 -18.82
CA ASP A 507 -24.04 -2.70 -17.92
C ASP A 507 -23.03 -2.04 -16.99
N CYS A 508 -23.06 -0.70 -16.91
CA CYS A 508 -22.16 0.11 -16.09
C CYS A 508 -22.96 0.92 -15.07
N ILE A 509 -23.21 0.34 -13.90
CA ILE A 509 -24.04 0.99 -12.85
C ILE A 509 -23.13 1.76 -11.90
N GLU A 510 -23.21 3.09 -11.93
CA GLU A 510 -22.54 3.94 -10.93
C GLU A 510 -23.19 3.76 -9.56
N LYS A 511 -22.40 3.40 -8.55
CA LYS A 511 -22.86 3.24 -7.15
C LYS A 511 -22.62 4.49 -6.34
N GLU A 512 -21.48 5.12 -6.55
CA GLU A 512 -21.05 6.38 -5.97
C GLU A 512 -20.00 6.99 -6.89
N LYS A 513 -19.67 8.27 -6.68
CA LYS A 513 -18.73 9.01 -7.53
C LYS A 513 -17.41 8.25 -7.69
N GLY A 514 -17.11 7.82 -8.91
CA GLY A 514 -15.91 7.05 -9.26
C GLY A 514 -15.91 5.59 -8.82
N THR A 515 -17.08 4.99 -8.60
CA THR A 515 -17.24 3.55 -8.38
C THR A 515 -18.38 3.02 -9.24
N TYR A 516 -18.05 2.11 -10.15
CA TYR A 516 -18.98 1.46 -11.08
C TYR A 516 -19.01 -0.04 -10.85
N ASN A 517 -20.21 -0.63 -10.82
CA ASN A 517 -20.37 -2.07 -10.98
C ASN A 517 -20.55 -2.39 -12.47
N ILE A 518 -19.76 -3.33 -12.97
CA ILE A 518 -19.75 -3.75 -14.37
C ILE A 518 -20.15 -5.22 -14.44
N SER A 519 -21.16 -5.50 -15.26
CA SER A 519 -21.63 -6.85 -15.57
C SER A 519 -21.93 -6.96 -17.07
N GLN A 520 -21.92 -8.19 -17.59
CA GLN A 520 -22.49 -8.47 -18.90
C GLN A 520 -23.99 -8.21 -18.86
N HIS A 521 -24.55 -7.65 -19.93
CA HIS A 521 -25.98 -7.43 -20.04
C HIS A 521 -26.68 -8.77 -20.22
N GLU A 522 -27.50 -9.16 -19.25
CA GLU A 522 -28.37 -10.33 -19.38
C GLU A 522 -29.69 -9.87 -19.99
N ASP A 523 -29.94 -10.25 -21.26
CA ASP A 523 -31.27 -10.15 -21.84
C ASP A 523 -32.22 -11.01 -20.98
N THR A 524 -33.03 -10.38 -20.14
CA THR A 524 -34.12 -11.06 -19.44
C THR A 524 -35.17 -11.45 -20.48
N ASN A 525 -35.02 -12.64 -21.07
CA ASN A 525 -36.06 -13.31 -21.85
C ASN A 525 -37.10 -13.94 -20.95
#